data_AF-A0A1X0UMR2-F1
#
_entry.id   AF-A0A1X0UMR2-F1
#
_cell.length_a   1.000
_cell.length_b   1.000
_cell.length_c   1.000
_cell.angle_alpha   90.00
_cell.angle_beta   90.00
_cell.angle_gamma   90.00
#
_symmetry.space_group_name_H-M   'P 1'
#
loop_
_entity.id
_entity.type
_entity.pdbx_description
1 polymer ?
#
loop_
_entity_poly.entity_id
_entity_poly.type
_entity_poly.pdbx_seq_one_letter_code
_entity_poly.pdbx_strand_id
1 'polypeptide(L)'
;MPAQPPSDATTTPLVPDFQPGLFPDDSVPDELVGYRVPSACQIAGITYRQLDYWARTGLVVPSIRSAAGSGSQRLYSFKDMLVLKIVKRLLDTGISLQNIRVAVDHLRKRGVGDLANITLFSDGTSVYECTSAEEVVDLLQGGQGVFGIAVNGAMRELTGLIADFPAERADGGESETSPEDELASRRKTRASRKTG
;
A
#
# COMPACT_ATOMS: atom_id res chain seq x y z
N MET A 1 14.93 59.53 15.24
CA MET A 1 14.14 58.67 16.15
C MET A 1 12.80 58.40 15.50
N PRO A 2 12.34 57.14 15.39
CA PRO A 2 12.83 56.22 14.38
C PRO A 2 11.77 55.86 13.33
N ALA A 3 12.28 55.33 12.21
CA ALA A 3 11.55 54.79 11.07
C ALA A 3 10.67 53.59 11.47
N GLN A 4 9.50 53.48 10.82
CA GLN A 4 8.72 52.25 10.84
C GLN A 4 9.44 51.16 10.03
N PRO A 5 9.58 49.93 10.55
CA PRO A 5 10.03 48.79 9.76
C PRO A 5 8.90 48.30 8.83
N PRO A 6 9.22 47.69 7.68
CA PRO A 6 8.23 47.00 6.86
C PRO A 6 7.77 45.73 7.59
N SER A 7 6.46 45.51 7.63
CA SER A 7 5.86 44.28 8.16
C SER A 7 6.06 43.15 7.14
N ASP A 8 7.03 42.28 7.40
CA ASP A 8 7.05 40.92 6.88
C ASP A 8 5.86 40.16 7.45
N ALA A 9 4.82 39.98 6.64
CA ALA A 9 3.76 39.02 6.91
C ALA A 9 3.92 37.85 5.92
N THR A 10 4.73 36.90 6.36
CA THR A 10 4.70 35.46 6.10
C THR A 10 3.76 35.01 4.97
N THR A 11 4.34 34.76 3.80
CA THR A 11 3.74 33.89 2.77
C THR A 11 3.45 32.52 3.39
N THR A 12 2.19 32.27 3.70
CA THR A 12 1.68 30.95 4.06
C THR A 12 1.98 29.99 2.90
N PRO A 13 2.61 28.82 3.11
CA PRO A 13 2.86 27.90 2.01
C PRO A 13 1.52 27.39 1.47
N LEU A 14 1.36 27.49 0.15
CA LEU A 14 0.26 26.89 -0.60
C LEU A 14 0.30 25.38 -0.37
N VAL A 15 -0.65 24.86 0.39
CA VAL A 15 -0.97 23.43 0.42
C VAL A 15 -1.50 23.10 -0.98
N PRO A 16 -0.91 22.17 -1.75
CA PRO A 16 -1.48 21.80 -3.02
C PRO A 16 -2.82 21.13 -2.80
N ASP A 17 -3.84 21.61 -3.52
CA ASP A 17 -5.19 21.07 -3.57
C ASP A 17 -5.16 19.56 -3.88
N PHE A 18 -5.48 18.76 -2.86
CA PHE A 18 -5.86 17.37 -3.05
C PHE A 18 -7.19 17.35 -3.82
N GLN A 19 -7.24 16.67 -4.96
CA GLN A 19 -8.51 16.39 -5.63
C GLN A 19 -9.38 15.54 -4.69
N PRO A 20 -10.51 16.07 -4.18
CA PRO A 20 -11.43 15.31 -3.36
C PRO A 20 -12.24 14.38 -4.27
N GLY A 21 -12.35 13.10 -3.92
CA GLY A 21 -13.30 12.20 -4.58
C GLY A 21 -12.80 10.80 -4.93
N LEU A 22 -11.58 10.39 -4.54
CA LEU A 22 -11.20 8.97 -4.69
C LEU A 22 -11.71 8.09 -3.54
N PHE A 23 -12.15 8.69 -2.43
CA PHE A 23 -12.74 8.03 -1.28
C PHE A 23 -13.93 8.89 -0.77
N PRO A 24 -15.15 8.36 -0.68
CA PRO A 24 -16.30 9.07 -0.09
C PRO A 24 -16.15 9.34 1.41
N ASP A 25 -15.22 8.64 2.07
CA ASP A 25 -14.78 8.88 3.44
C ASP A 25 -13.25 8.86 3.45
N ASP A 26 -12.60 9.86 4.05
CA ASP A 26 -11.17 9.87 4.39
C ASP A 26 -10.81 8.78 5.44
N SER A 27 -11.55 7.68 5.51
CA SER A 27 -11.20 6.51 6.28
C SER A 27 -10.00 5.84 5.63
N VAL A 28 -8.82 6.04 6.23
CA VAL A 28 -7.73 5.07 6.17
C VAL A 28 -8.37 3.67 6.24
N PRO A 29 -8.02 2.72 5.35
CA PRO A 29 -8.59 1.38 5.41
C PRO A 29 -8.52 0.90 6.85
N ASP A 30 -9.70 0.67 7.42
CA ASP A 30 -9.92 0.45 8.85
C ASP A 30 -8.77 -0.40 9.41
N GLU A 31 -8.10 0.08 10.45
CA GLU A 31 -6.89 -0.57 11.01
C GLU A 31 -7.16 -2.00 11.51
N LEU A 32 -8.43 -2.42 11.49
CA LEU A 32 -8.88 -3.77 11.81
C LEU A 32 -9.19 -4.62 10.56
N VAL A 33 -9.25 -4.06 9.36
CA VAL A 33 -9.54 -4.79 8.12
C VAL A 33 -8.25 -5.32 7.50
N GLY A 34 -8.21 -6.62 7.23
CA GLY A 34 -7.06 -7.28 6.63
C GLY A 34 -7.40 -8.37 5.64
N TYR A 35 -6.41 -8.67 4.79
CA TYR A 35 -6.48 -9.65 3.72
C TYR A 35 -5.78 -10.94 4.13
N ARG A 36 -6.45 -12.07 3.90
CA ARG A 36 -5.87 -13.40 4.12
C ARG A 36 -4.72 -13.67 3.13
N VAL A 37 -3.89 -14.65 3.47
CA VAL A 37 -2.75 -15.10 2.66
C VAL A 37 -3.10 -15.37 1.18
N PRO A 38 -4.18 -16.10 0.82
CA PRO A 38 -4.51 -16.33 -0.59
C PRO A 38 -4.78 -15.02 -1.36
N SER A 39 -5.58 -14.12 -0.79
CA SER A 39 -5.86 -12.79 -1.35
C SER A 39 -4.57 -11.99 -1.50
N ALA A 40 -3.72 -11.96 -0.46
CA ALA A 40 -2.45 -11.25 -0.49
C ALA A 40 -1.52 -11.74 -1.61
N CYS A 41 -1.42 -13.07 -1.79
CA CYS A 41 -0.63 -13.66 -2.88
C CYS A 41 -1.16 -13.24 -4.25
N GLN A 42 -2.48 -13.28 -4.43
CA GLN A 42 -3.12 -12.97 -5.70
C GLN A 42 -3.02 -11.47 -6.04
N ILE A 43 -3.34 -10.58 -5.09
CA ILE A 43 -3.30 -9.12 -5.26
C ILE A 43 -1.88 -8.62 -5.54
N ALA A 44 -0.89 -9.12 -4.80
CA ALA A 44 0.50 -8.70 -4.95
C ALA A 44 1.24 -9.43 -6.09
N GLY A 45 0.65 -10.47 -6.68
CA GLY A 45 1.28 -11.28 -7.73
C GLY A 45 2.51 -12.04 -7.22
N ILE A 46 2.44 -12.60 -6.01
CA ILE A 46 3.53 -13.33 -5.36
C ILE A 46 3.09 -14.73 -4.98
N THR A 47 4.06 -15.64 -4.86
CA THR A 47 3.80 -17.00 -4.39
C THR A 47 3.64 -17.04 -2.87
N TYR A 48 2.95 -18.07 -2.37
CA TYR A 48 2.87 -18.37 -0.94
C TYR A 48 4.26 -18.45 -0.29
N ARG A 49 5.23 -19.07 -0.96
CA ARG A 49 6.60 -19.22 -0.44
C ARG A 49 7.32 -17.88 -0.30
N GLN A 50 7.14 -16.98 -1.26
CA GLN A 50 7.69 -15.62 -1.17
C GLN A 50 7.09 -14.88 0.03
N LEU A 51 5.77 -14.90 0.16
CA LEU A 51 5.09 -14.25 1.28
C LEU A 51 5.53 -14.83 2.63
N ASP A 52 5.59 -16.16 2.75
CA ASP A 52 6.01 -16.80 4.00
C ASP A 52 7.48 -16.52 4.33
N TYR A 53 8.37 -16.54 3.33
CA TYR A 53 9.78 -16.19 3.52
C TYR A 53 9.94 -14.74 3.97
N TRP A 54 9.22 -13.80 3.36
CA TRP A 54 9.26 -12.37 3.74
C TRP A 54 8.70 -12.13 5.14
N ALA A 55 7.63 -12.82 5.53
CA ALA A 55 7.09 -12.76 6.89
C ALA A 55 8.08 -13.32 7.90
N ARG A 56 8.68 -14.48 7.62
CA ARG A 56 9.64 -15.12 8.54
C ARG A 56 10.95 -14.34 8.68
N THR A 57 11.37 -13.61 7.66
CA THR A 57 12.59 -12.79 7.66
C THR A 57 12.37 -11.34 8.07
N GLY A 58 11.12 -10.96 8.36
CA GLY A 58 10.74 -9.61 8.80
C GLY A 58 10.65 -8.56 7.68
N LEU A 59 10.84 -8.96 6.41
CA LEU A 59 10.75 -8.02 5.28
C LEU A 59 9.35 -7.43 5.15
N VAL A 60 8.31 -8.27 5.19
CA VAL A 60 6.91 -7.84 5.27
C VAL A 60 6.18 -8.78 6.21
N VAL A 61 5.66 -8.25 7.31
CA VAL A 61 4.94 -9.01 8.35
C VAL A 61 3.48 -8.54 8.39
N PRO A 62 2.53 -9.41 8.71
CA PRO A 62 1.13 -9.01 8.84
C PRO A 62 0.95 -8.02 10.00
N SER A 63 0.41 -6.84 9.71
CA SER A 63 0.20 -5.78 10.70
C SER A 63 -1.13 -5.91 11.44
N ILE A 64 -2.15 -6.53 10.82
CA ILE A 64 -3.50 -6.66 11.41
C ILE A 64 -3.55 -7.82 12.39
N ARG A 65 -3.10 -9.00 11.95
CA ARG A 65 -3.07 -10.19 12.79
C ARG A 65 -1.92 -11.11 12.42
N SER A 66 -1.06 -11.37 13.38
CA SER A 66 -0.02 -12.39 13.26
C SER A 66 -0.59 -13.79 13.54
N ALA A 67 0.11 -14.83 13.06
CA ALA A 67 -0.26 -16.20 13.41
C ALA A 67 0.09 -16.48 14.89
N ALA A 68 -0.90 -16.84 15.70
CA ALA A 68 -0.78 -17.30 17.08
C ALA A 68 -1.43 -18.70 17.21
N GLY A 69 -0.63 -19.76 17.12
CA GLY A 69 -1.08 -21.15 17.28
C GLY A 69 -1.83 -21.74 16.08
N SER A 70 -2.31 -22.97 16.25
CA SER A 70 -3.06 -23.72 15.23
C SER A 70 -4.41 -23.06 14.94
N GLY A 71 -4.72 -22.82 13.67
CA GLY A 71 -6.00 -22.25 13.21
C GLY A 71 -6.04 -20.72 13.12
N SER A 72 -5.05 -20.00 13.67
CA SER A 72 -4.95 -18.55 13.50
C SER A 72 -4.50 -18.18 12.08
N GLN A 73 -5.21 -17.24 11.46
CA GLN A 73 -4.88 -16.77 10.13
C GLN A 73 -4.18 -15.42 10.16
N ARG A 74 -3.13 -15.28 9.35
CA ARG A 74 -2.46 -14.00 9.14
C ARG A 74 -3.39 -13.07 8.36
N LEU A 75 -3.58 -11.86 8.89
CA LEU A 75 -4.30 -10.78 8.23
C LEU A 75 -3.33 -9.65 7.96
N TYR A 76 -3.26 -9.23 6.71
CA TYR A 76 -2.38 -8.17 6.26
C TYR A 76 -3.19 -6.92 5.93
N SER A 77 -2.73 -5.75 6.36
CA SER A 77 -3.43 -4.49 6.09
C SER A 77 -3.34 -4.08 4.62
N PHE A 78 -4.08 -3.03 4.24
CA PHE A 78 -3.87 -2.36 2.97
C PHE A 78 -2.42 -1.87 2.79
N LYS A 79 -1.83 -1.31 3.85
CA LYS A 79 -0.43 -0.87 3.84
C LYS A 79 0.52 -2.03 3.59
N ASP A 80 0.28 -3.18 4.21
CA ASP A 80 1.08 -4.39 3.95
C ASP A 80 0.96 -4.83 2.49
N MET A 81 -0.25 -4.80 1.91
CA MET A 81 -0.47 -5.15 0.50
C MET A 81 0.33 -4.23 -0.43
N LEU A 82 0.34 -2.92 -0.15
CA LEU A 82 1.11 -1.94 -0.90
C LEU A 82 2.61 -2.24 -0.84
N VAL A 83 3.12 -2.50 0.36
CA VAL A 83 4.53 -2.86 0.56
C VAL A 83 4.88 -4.16 -0.17
N LEU A 84 4.04 -5.20 -0.10
CA LEU A 84 4.26 -6.46 -0.85
C LEU A 84 4.40 -6.21 -2.36
N LYS A 85 3.51 -5.37 -2.91
CA LYS A 85 3.50 -5.04 -4.33
C LYS A 85 4.75 -4.26 -4.75
N ILE A 86 5.21 -3.33 -3.91
CA ILE A 86 6.45 -2.58 -4.16
C ILE A 86 7.68 -3.49 -4.05
N VAL A 87 7.75 -4.35 -3.02
CA VAL A 87 8.84 -5.34 -2.86
C VAL A 87 8.93 -6.22 -4.10
N LYS A 88 7.80 -6.72 -4.61
CA LYS A 88 7.77 -7.53 -5.84
C LYS A 88 8.31 -6.77 -7.04
N ARG A 89 7.87 -5.53 -7.27
CA ARG A 89 8.34 -4.69 -8.39
C ARG A 89 9.84 -4.43 -8.31
N LEU A 90 10.37 -4.11 -7.13
CA LEU A 90 11.80 -3.89 -6.94
C LEU A 90 12.62 -5.17 -7.19
N LEU A 91 12.11 -6.33 -6.75
CA LEU A 91 12.76 -7.62 -7.04
C LEU A 91 12.74 -7.96 -8.53
N ASP A 92 11.66 -7.67 -9.24
CA ASP A 92 11.53 -7.94 -10.68
C ASP A 92 12.51 -7.13 -11.51
N THR A 93 12.89 -5.94 -11.02
CA THR A 93 13.92 -5.10 -11.66
C THR A 93 15.35 -5.50 -11.27
N GLY A 94 15.52 -6.55 -10.47
CA GLY A 94 16.84 -7.06 -10.08
C GLY A 94 17.50 -6.31 -8.92
N ILE A 95 16.74 -5.50 -8.17
CA ILE A 95 17.28 -4.76 -7.03
C ILE A 95 17.59 -5.74 -5.89
N SER A 96 18.75 -5.56 -5.24
CA SER A 96 19.18 -6.45 -4.16
C SER A 96 18.21 -6.41 -2.98
N LEU A 97 18.05 -7.56 -2.31
CA LEU A 97 17.17 -7.66 -1.12
C LEU A 97 17.58 -6.68 -0.01
N GLN A 98 18.88 -6.37 0.10
CA GLN A 98 19.40 -5.40 1.07
C GLN A 98 18.85 -3.99 0.82
N ASN A 99 18.88 -3.52 -0.43
CA ASN A 99 18.35 -2.21 -0.80
C ASN A 99 16.83 -2.16 -0.68
N ILE A 100 16.16 -3.27 -0.98
CA ILE A 100 14.72 -3.39 -0.78
C ILE A 100 14.35 -3.23 0.69
N ARG A 101 15.12 -3.80 1.64
CA ARG A 101 14.87 -3.60 3.07
C ARG A 101 14.92 -2.12 3.45
N VAL A 102 15.91 -1.39 2.95
CA VAL A 102 16.02 0.07 3.16
C VAL A 102 14.76 0.77 2.66
N ALA A 103 14.36 0.52 1.41
CA ALA A 103 13.15 1.09 0.82
C ALA A 103 11.88 0.78 1.63
N VAL A 104 11.71 -0.47 2.06
CA VAL A 104 10.57 -0.89 2.89
C VAL A 104 10.55 -0.18 4.23
N ASP A 105 11.69 0.00 4.88
CA ASP A 105 11.79 0.71 6.15
C ASP A 105 11.39 2.19 6.02
N HIS A 106 11.67 2.83 4.89
CA HIS A 106 11.18 4.17 4.57
C HIS A 106 9.65 4.21 4.46
N LEU A 107 9.05 3.27 3.70
CA LEU A 107 7.59 3.19 3.53
C LEU A 107 6.86 2.91 4.85
N ARG A 108 7.47 2.10 5.73
CA ARG A 108 6.87 1.74 7.03
C ARG A 108 6.74 2.91 7.99
N LYS A 109 7.70 3.84 7.98
CA LYS A 109 7.73 5.00 8.88
C LYS A 109 6.65 6.04 8.60
N ARG A 110 5.96 5.95 7.46
CA ARG A 110 5.00 6.96 6.98
C ARG A 110 3.55 6.49 7.06
N GLY A 111 2.61 7.44 7.19
CA GLY A 111 1.18 7.15 7.10
C GLY A 111 0.76 6.81 5.67
N VAL A 112 -0.40 6.18 5.48
CA VAL A 112 -0.91 5.83 4.14
C VAL A 112 -1.11 7.09 3.28
N GLY A 113 -1.56 8.21 3.86
CA GLY A 113 -1.72 9.49 3.15
C GLY A 113 -0.39 10.04 2.60
N ASP A 114 0.69 9.95 3.36
CA ASP A 114 2.00 10.45 2.95
C ASP A 114 2.62 9.62 1.81
N LEU A 115 2.27 8.33 1.73
CA LEU A 115 2.77 7.43 0.69
C LEU A 115 2.30 7.84 -0.71
N ALA A 116 1.20 8.58 -0.84
CA ALA A 116 0.68 9.04 -2.12
C ALA A 116 1.57 10.07 -2.83
N ASN A 117 2.52 10.71 -2.12
CA ASN A 117 3.41 11.71 -2.69
C ASN A 117 4.83 11.20 -2.96
N ILE A 118 5.06 9.89 -2.77
CA ILE A 118 6.39 9.30 -2.85
C ILE A 118 6.61 8.63 -4.20
N THR A 119 7.80 8.85 -4.75
CA THR A 119 8.33 8.04 -5.84
C THR A 119 9.66 7.44 -5.40
N LEU A 120 9.77 6.12 -5.45
CA LEU A 120 11.03 5.42 -5.17
C LEU A 120 11.84 5.33 -6.45
N PHE A 121 13.11 5.72 -6.41
CA PHE A 121 14.05 5.57 -7.52
C PHE A 121 15.16 4.59 -7.17
N SER A 122 15.64 3.85 -8.16
CA SER A 122 16.74 2.90 -7.97
C SER A 122 17.68 2.92 -9.16
N ASP A 123 18.98 3.01 -8.89
CA ASP A 123 20.06 2.80 -9.88
C ASP A 123 20.52 1.32 -9.94
N GLY A 124 19.91 0.45 -9.13
CA GLY A 124 20.24 -0.97 -8.98
C GLY A 124 21.14 -1.27 -7.77
N THR A 125 21.90 -0.28 -7.32
CA THR A 125 22.81 -0.36 -6.17
C THR A 125 22.32 0.40 -4.94
N SER A 126 21.46 1.38 -5.11
CA SER A 126 20.88 2.23 -4.07
C SER A 126 19.42 2.52 -4.40
N VAL A 127 18.61 2.75 -3.36
CA VAL A 127 17.21 3.18 -3.51
C VAL A 127 17.05 4.53 -2.84
N TYR A 128 16.42 5.45 -3.56
CA TYR A 128 16.18 6.83 -3.17
C TYR A 128 14.69 7.07 -3.06
N GLU A 129 14.30 7.87 -2.08
CA GLU A 129 12.94 8.36 -1.94
C GLU A 129 12.92 9.79 -2.45
N CYS A 130 12.13 10.05 -3.49
CA CYS A 130 11.95 11.40 -4.02
C CYS A 130 10.50 11.85 -3.81
N THR A 131 10.36 13.06 -3.31
CA THR A 131 9.05 13.71 -3.11
C THR A 131 8.88 14.98 -3.96
N SER A 132 9.97 15.45 -4.58
CA SER A 132 9.97 16.61 -5.48
C SER A 132 10.62 16.28 -6.82
N ALA A 133 10.31 17.07 -7.85
CA ALA A 133 10.90 16.91 -9.19
C ALA A 133 12.40 17.27 -9.21
N GLU A 134 12.85 18.18 -8.34
CA GLU A 134 14.25 18.60 -8.24
C GLU A 134 15.15 17.45 -7.79
N GLU A 135 14.73 16.71 -6.76
CA GLU A 135 15.44 15.51 -6.28
C GLU A 135 15.60 14.45 -7.37
N VAL A 136 14.60 14.32 -8.26
CA VAL A 136 14.66 13.39 -9.40
C VAL A 136 15.66 13.86 -10.44
N VAL A 137 15.69 15.16 -10.73
CA VAL A 137 16.63 15.74 -11.70
C VAL A 137 18.06 15.57 -11.20
N ASP A 138 18.33 15.83 -9.92
CA ASP A 138 19.65 15.65 -9.32
C ASP A 138 20.14 14.21 -9.41
N LEU A 139 19.24 13.24 -9.24
CA LEU A 139 19.56 11.83 -9.39
C LEU A 139 19.93 11.48 -10.85
N LEU A 140 19.26 12.08 -11.82
CA LEU A 140 19.48 11.84 -13.25
C LEU A 140 20.72 12.56 -13.81
N GLN A 141 21.13 13.68 -13.21
CA GLN A 141 22.26 14.49 -13.67
C GLN A 141 23.59 13.72 -13.72
N GLY A 142 23.72 12.64 -12.93
CA GLY A 142 24.90 11.77 -12.96
C GLY A 142 25.04 10.89 -14.21
N GLY A 143 24.11 10.95 -15.17
CA GLY A 143 24.13 10.11 -16.38
C GLY A 143 23.78 8.64 -16.13
N GLN A 144 23.21 8.35 -14.96
CA GLN A 144 22.87 7.01 -14.48
C GLN A 144 21.45 6.65 -14.91
N GLY A 145 21.24 5.43 -15.39
CA GLY A 145 19.89 4.93 -15.66
C GLY A 145 19.19 4.57 -14.34
N VAL A 146 18.04 5.17 -14.07
CA VAL A 146 17.27 4.91 -12.85
C VAL A 146 15.89 4.34 -13.18
N PHE A 147 15.45 3.42 -12.34
CA PHE A 147 14.10 2.88 -12.36
C PHE A 147 13.25 3.55 -11.28
N GLY A 148 12.13 4.14 -11.68
CA GLY A 148 11.20 4.82 -10.77
C GLY A 148 9.93 4.00 -10.53
N ILE A 149 9.52 3.88 -9.27
CA ILE A 149 8.21 3.37 -8.84
C ILE A 149 7.45 4.51 -8.15
N ALA A 150 6.44 5.04 -8.83
CA ALA A 150 5.49 5.96 -8.21
C ALA A 150 4.59 5.19 -7.25
N VAL A 151 4.73 5.44 -5.94
CA VAL A 151 3.95 4.77 -4.90
C VAL A 151 2.47 5.11 -5.03
N ASN A 152 2.14 6.34 -5.43
CA ASN A 152 0.77 6.77 -5.73
C ASN A 152 0.07 5.90 -6.78
N GLY A 153 0.79 5.59 -7.87
CA GLY A 153 0.27 4.76 -8.94
C GLY A 153 0.02 3.33 -8.46
N ALA A 154 0.97 2.78 -7.70
CA ALA A 154 0.82 1.45 -7.08
C ALA A 154 -0.34 1.40 -6.08
N MET A 155 -0.58 2.49 -5.35
CA MET A 155 -1.70 2.62 -4.41
C MET A 155 -3.04 2.65 -5.13
N ARG A 156 -3.22 3.50 -6.15
CA ARG A 156 -4.46 3.55 -6.96
C ARG A 156 -4.79 2.20 -7.58
N GLU A 157 -3.80 1.54 -8.16
CA GLU A 157 -3.96 0.20 -8.73
C GLU A 157 -4.36 -0.82 -7.66
N LEU A 158 -3.75 -0.74 -6.48
CA LEU A 158 -4.07 -1.61 -5.36
C LEU A 158 -5.50 -1.40 -4.87
N THR A 159 -5.94 -0.15 -4.70
CA THR A 159 -7.31 0.19 -4.31
C THR A 159 -8.32 -0.41 -5.27
N GLY A 160 -8.07 -0.32 -6.58
CA GLY A 160 -8.93 -0.92 -7.61
C GLY A 160 -8.99 -2.44 -7.52
N LEU A 161 -7.86 -3.12 -7.31
CA LEU A 161 -7.82 -4.58 -7.21
C LEU A 161 -8.51 -5.11 -5.96
N ILE A 162 -8.27 -4.46 -4.81
CA ILE A 162 -8.75 -4.92 -3.51
C ILE A 162 -10.28 -4.92 -3.41
N ALA A 163 -10.97 -4.03 -4.15
CA ALA A 163 -12.42 -3.97 -4.18
C ALA A 163 -13.07 -5.33 -4.54
N ASP A 164 -12.36 -6.18 -5.30
CA ASP A 164 -12.84 -7.48 -5.74
C ASP A 164 -12.51 -8.63 -4.76
N PHE A 165 -11.81 -8.35 -3.66
CA PHE A 165 -11.33 -9.38 -2.71
C PHE A 165 -12.03 -9.29 -1.36
N PRO A 166 -12.36 -10.44 -0.73
CA PRO A 166 -12.94 -10.45 0.59
C PRO A 166 -11.91 -9.94 1.61
N ALA A 167 -12.26 -8.84 2.28
CA ALA A 167 -11.52 -8.30 3.40
C ALA A 167 -12.12 -8.80 4.72
N GLU A 168 -11.31 -8.98 5.76
CA GLU A 168 -11.76 -9.52 7.05
C GLU A 168 -11.43 -8.61 8.20
N ARG A 169 -12.41 -8.40 9.08
CA ARG A 169 -12.18 -7.69 10.32
C ARG A 169 -11.48 -8.54 11.36
N ALA A 170 -10.50 -7.94 12.04
CA ALA A 170 -9.71 -8.57 13.10
C ALA A 170 -10.46 -8.70 14.43
N ASP A 171 -11.60 -8.05 14.60
CA ASP A 171 -12.48 -8.13 15.77
C ASP A 171 -13.57 -9.21 15.63
N GLY A 172 -13.69 -9.85 14.46
CA GLY A 172 -14.74 -10.82 14.17
C GLY A 172 -16.10 -10.18 13.87
N GLY A 173 -16.17 -8.85 13.70
CA GLY A 173 -17.33 -8.18 13.14
C GLY A 173 -17.53 -8.58 11.67
N GLU A 174 -18.77 -8.57 11.20
CA GLU A 174 -19.08 -8.78 9.79
C GLU A 174 -18.39 -7.66 8.99
N SER A 175 -17.45 -8.01 8.10
CA SER A 175 -17.04 -7.09 7.03
C SER A 175 -18.29 -6.81 6.20
N GLU A 176 -18.64 -5.54 6.00
CA GLU A 176 -19.78 -5.17 5.17
C GLU A 176 -19.65 -5.90 3.82
N THR A 177 -20.59 -6.82 3.58
CA THR A 177 -20.61 -7.61 2.36
C THR A 177 -20.88 -6.64 1.21
N SER A 178 -19.95 -6.60 0.25
CA SER A 178 -20.17 -5.86 -0.99
C SER A 178 -21.52 -6.31 -1.59
N PRO A 179 -22.40 -5.40 -2.06
CA PRO A 179 -23.79 -5.70 -2.44
C PRO A 179 -23.93 -6.77 -3.55
N GLU A 180 -22.85 -7.11 -4.25
CA GLU A 180 -22.80 -8.20 -5.22
C GLU A 180 -22.91 -9.61 -4.59
N ASP A 181 -22.49 -9.78 -3.34
CA ASP A 181 -22.48 -11.08 -2.66
C ASP A 181 -23.87 -11.51 -2.15
N GLU A 182 -24.76 -10.54 -1.91
CA GLU A 182 -26.19 -10.82 -1.67
C GLU A 182 -26.87 -11.44 -2.91
N LEU A 183 -26.49 -11.02 -4.12
CA LEU A 183 -27.05 -11.55 -5.36
C LEU A 183 -26.52 -12.96 -5.66
N ALA A 184 -25.25 -13.22 -5.37
CA ALA A 184 -24.62 -14.52 -5.52
C ALA A 184 -25.17 -15.57 -4.52
N SER A 185 -25.35 -15.17 -3.26
CA SER A 185 -25.98 -16.02 -2.23
C SER A 185 -27.44 -16.33 -2.59
N ARG A 186 -28.23 -15.34 -3.05
CA ARG A 186 -29.61 -15.55 -3.52
C ARG A 186 -29.72 -16.52 -4.71
N ARG A 187 -28.73 -16.54 -5.62
CA ARG A 187 -28.70 -17.50 -6.75
C ARG A 187 -28.50 -18.94 -6.26
N LYS A 188 -27.60 -19.16 -5.29
CA LYS A 188 -27.37 -20.49 -4.69
C LYS A 188 -28.61 -21.00 -3.96
N THR A 189 -29.32 -20.14 -3.22
CA THR A 189 -30.55 -20.51 -2.49
C THR A 189 -31.73 -20.81 -3.41
N ARG A 190 -31.80 -20.20 -4.61
CA ARG A 190 -32.82 -20.54 -5.61
C ARG A 190 -32.52 -21.85 -6.35
N ALA A 191 -31.26 -22.16 -6.60
CA ALA A 191 -30.87 -23.41 -7.28
C ALA A 191 -31.15 -24.65 -6.41
N SER A 192 -30.95 -24.58 -5.09
CA SER A 192 -31.21 -25.70 -4.18
C SER A 192 -32.70 -26.01 -3.98
N ARG A 193 -33.61 -25.08 -4.28
CA ARG A 193 -35.06 -25.29 -4.21
C ARG A 193 -35.68 -25.95 -5.44
N LYS A 194 -34.93 -26.14 -6.54
CA LYS A 194 -35.47 -26.64 -7.81
C LYS A 194 -35.13 -28.11 -8.11
N THR A 195 -34.50 -28.82 -7.18
CA THR A 195 -34.13 -30.26 -7.33
C THR A 195 -34.88 -31.16 -6.33
N GLY A 196 -36.09 -30.77 -5.94
CA GLY A 196 -37.02 -31.61 -5.19
C GLY A 196 -38.19 -32.00 -6.06
#